data_AF-A0A5S4YTJ8-F1
#
_entry.id   AF-A0A5S4YTJ8-F1
#
_cell.length_a   1.000
_cell.length_b   1.000
_cell.length_c   1.000
_cell.angle_alpha   90.00
_cell.angle_beta   90.00
_cell.angle_gamma   90.00
#
_symmetry.space_group_name_H-M   'P 1'
#
loop_
_entity.id
_entity.type
_entity.pdbx_description
1 polymer ?
#
loop_
_entity_poly.entity_id
_entity_poly.type
_entity_poly.pdbx_seq_one_letter_code
_entity_poly.pdbx_strand_id
1 'polypeptide(L)' 'MEGISWADLNRDEQRAIAILVAGLSIELCDPLALLTLRRLGLIIGSHLTAAGDNLRRDAV' A
#
# COMPACT_ATOMS: atom_id res chain seq x y z
N MET A 1 -9.71 9.83 -14.50
CA MET A 1 -8.60 10.12 -13.57
C MET A 1 -7.74 8.89 -13.65
N GLU A 2 -6.56 9.00 -14.26
CA GLU A 2 -5.59 7.90 -14.33
C GLU A 2 -5.28 7.51 -12.88
N GLY A 3 -5.80 6.36 -12.44
CA GLY A 3 -5.54 5.85 -11.09
C GLY A 3 -4.13 5.30 -11.03
N ILE A 4 -3.51 5.36 -9.85
CA ILE A 4 -2.22 4.70 -9.60
C ILE A 4 -2.40 3.20 -9.80
N SER A 5 -1.54 2.61 -10.61
CA SER A 5 -1.43 1.16 -10.81
C SER A 5 -0.47 0.55 -9.81
N TRP A 6 -0.59 -0.75 -9.57
CA TRP A 6 0.39 -1.52 -8.80
C TRP A 6 1.82 -1.36 -9.33
N ALA A 7 1.98 -1.26 -10.65
CA ALA A 7 3.28 -1.10 -11.29
C ALA A 7 3.93 0.27 -11.05
N ASP A 8 3.16 1.28 -10.64
CA ASP A 8 3.68 2.62 -10.33
C ASP A 8 4.29 2.67 -8.92
N LEU A 9 4.00 1.69 -8.07
CA LEU A 9 4.58 1.57 -6.73
C LEU A 9 5.99 0.98 -6.80
N ASN A 10 6.88 1.52 -5.98
CA ASN A 10 8.19 0.91 -5.79
C ASN A 10 8.08 -0.40 -4.96
N ARG A 11 9.19 -1.14 -4.88
CA ARG A 11 9.24 -2.45 -4.20
C ARG A 11 8.85 -2.35 -2.71
N ASP A 12 9.23 -1.28 -2.03
CA ASP A 12 8.98 -1.11 -0.60
C ASP A 12 7.51 -0.74 -0.33
N GLU A 13 6.90 0.06 -1.21
CA GLU A 13 5.46 0.37 -1.21
C GLU A 13 4.62 -0.87 -1.49
N GLN A 14 4.96 -1.64 -2.53
CA GLN A 14 4.31 -2.92 -2.83
C GLN A 14 4.42 -3.89 -1.65
N ARG A 15 5.61 -3.99 -1.05
CA ARG A 15 5.85 -4.84 0.12
C ARG A 15 5.03 -4.37 1.32
N ALA A 16 4.95 -3.07 1.57
CA ALA A 16 4.16 -2.53 2.66
C ALA A 16 2.67 -2.87 2.48
N ILE A 17 2.11 -2.75 1.27
CA ILE A 17 0.74 -3.19 1.00
C ILE A 17 0.60 -4.70 1.25
N ALA A 18 1.53 -5.52 0.78
CA ALA A 18 1.47 -6.98 0.99
C ALA A 18 1.49 -7.36 2.49
N ILE A 19 2.32 -6.71 3.30
CA ILE A 19 2.39 -6.89 4.76
C ILE A 19 1.05 -6.51 5.40
N LEU A 20 0.49 -5.35 5.03
CA LEU A 20 -0.77 -4.88 5.61
C LEU A 20 -1.96 -5.77 5.22
N VAL A 21 -2.02 -6.30 3.99
CA VAL A 21 -3.07 -7.26 3.62
C VAL A 21 -2.91 -8.60 4.34
N ALA A 22 -1.68 -9.02 4.62
CA ALA A 22 -1.44 -10.19 5.47
C ALA A 22 -1.83 -9.97 6.94
N GLY A 23 -2.31 -8.78 7.32
CA GLY A 23 -2.68 -8.43 8.70
C GLY A 23 -1.47 -8.30 9.62
N LEU A 24 -0.28 -8.10 9.05
CA LEU A 24 0.96 -7.97 9.80
C LEU A 24 1.20 -6.53 10.28
N SER A 25 2.09 -6.39 11.26
CA SER A 25 2.39 -5.08 11.88
C SER A 25 3.01 -4.10 10.88
N ILE A 26 2.56 -2.85 10.97
CA ILE A 26 3.11 -1.71 10.23
C ILE A 26 4.59 -1.44 10.56
N GLU A 27 5.08 -1.91 11.71
CA GLU A 27 6.48 -1.80 12.11
C GLU A 27 7.45 -2.59 11.21
N LEU A 28 6.92 -3.52 10.39
CA LEU A 28 7.70 -4.28 9.41
C LEU A 28 7.85 -3.55 8.07
N CYS A 29 7.15 -2.42 7.90
CA CYS A 29 7.15 -1.64 6.67
C CYS A 29 8.19 -0.52 6.73
N ASP A 30 8.74 -0.16 5.58
CA ASP A 30 9.60 1.00 5.48
C ASP A 30 8.81 2.30 5.79
N PRO A 31 9.31 3.18 6.68
CA PRO A 31 8.60 4.40 7.06
C PRO A 31 8.32 5.36 5.90
N LEU A 32 9.21 5.43 4.91
CA LEU A 32 9.03 6.27 3.73
C LEU A 32 7.95 5.69 2.82
N ALA A 33 7.94 4.37 2.62
CA ALA A 33 6.87 3.69 1.90
C ALA A 33 5.49 3.94 2.55
N LEU A 34 5.40 3.83 3.88
CA LEU A 34 4.16 4.15 4.61
C LEU A 34 3.73 5.61 4.42
N LEU A 35 4.68 6.55 4.47
CA LEU A 35 4.39 7.96 4.24
C LEU A 35 3.85 8.19 2.84
N THR A 36 4.44 7.58 1.81
CA THR A 36 3.97 7.67 0.43
C THR A 36 2.58 7.08 0.30
N LEU A 37 2.35 5.84 0.74
CA LEU A 37 1.04 5.19 0.67
C LEU A 37 -0.05 6.00 1.37
N ARG A 38 0.28 6.67 2.48
CA ARG A 38 -0.66 7.55 3.20
C ARG A 38 -0.97 8.81 2.41
N ARG A 39 0.02 9.43 1.76
CA ARG A 39 -0.18 10.58 0.86
C ARG A 39 -1.02 10.23 -0.36
N LEU A 40 -0.87 9.01 -0.85
CA LEU A 40 -1.67 8.46 -1.95
C LEU A 40 -3.08 8.03 -1.51
N GLY A 41 -3.40 8.08 -0.21
CA GLY A 41 -4.70 7.65 0.32
C GLY A 41 -4.92 6.14 0.28
N LEU A 42 -3.85 5.35 0.12
CA LEU A 42 -3.89 3.89 0.07
C LEU A 42 -3.93 3.26 1.47
N ILE A 43 -3.47 3.99 2.50
CA ILE A 43 -3.52 3.56 3.90
C ILE A 43 -4.02 4.67 4.83
N ILE A 44 -4.69 4.29 5.92
CA ILE A 44 -5.06 5.16 7.04
C ILE A 44 -4.58 4.51 8.33
N GLY A 45 -3.59 5.13 8.98
CA GLY A 45 -2.94 4.54 10.16
C GLY A 45 -2.22 3.25 9.76
N SER A 46 -2.59 2.14 10.38
CA SER A 46 -2.08 0.80 10.09
C SER A 46 -3.00 -0.04 9.20
N HIS A 47 -4.00 0.57 8.56
CA HIS A 47 -5.00 -0.14 7.75
C HIS A 47 -4.96 0.30 6.30
N LEU A 48 -5.21 -0.64 5.38
CA LEU A 48 -5.42 -0.34 3.97
C LEU A 48 -6.81 0.27 3.75
N THR A 49 -6.89 1.22 2.83
CA THR A 49 -8.17 1.71 2.31
C THR A 49 -8.70 0.77 1.23
N ALA A 50 -9.96 0.95 0.83
CA ALA A 50 -10.52 0.20 -0.30
C ALA A 50 -9.70 0.37 -1.59
N ALA A 51 -9.12 1.55 -1.81
CA ALA A 51 -8.24 1.80 -2.94
C ALA A 51 -6.95 0.97 -2.85
N GLY A 52 -6.31 0.92 -1.67
CA GLY A 52 -5.12 0.08 -1.45
C GLY A 52 -5.39 -1.42 -1.58
N ASP A 53 -6.55 -1.89 -1.13
CA ASP A 53 -6.94 -3.31 -1.29
C ASP A 53 -7.18 -3.67 -2.76
N ASN A 54 -7.89 -2.81 -3.50
CA ASN A 54 -8.13 -3.00 -4.94
C ASN A 54 -6.83 -2.97 -5.74
N LEU A 55 -5.89 -2.07 -5.40
CA LEU A 55 -4.60 -1.95 -6.09
C LEU A 55 -3.79 -3.26 -6.06
N ARG A 56 -3.88 -4.02 -4.96
CA ARG A 56 -3.24 -5.34 -4.86
C ARG A 56 -4.00 -6.42 -5.65
N ARG A 57 -5.34 -6.35 -5.69
CA ARG A 57 -6.16 -7.31 -6.44
C ARG A 57 -5.93 -7.17 -7.94
N ASP A 58 -5.78 -5.95 -8.44
CA ASP A 58 -5.52 -5.66 -9.86
C ASP A 58 -4.12 -6.11 -10.31
N ALA A 59 -3.23 -6.47 -9.37
CA ALA A 59 -1.90 -6.99 -9.64
C ALA A 59 -1.87 -8.51 -9.92
N VAL A 60 -2.97 -9.23 -9.69
CA VAL A 60 -3.13 -10.69 -9.88
C VAL A 60 -3.93 -10.96 -11.16
#